data_AF-A0A924ARY0-F1
#
_entry.id   AF-A0A924ARY0-F1
#
_cell.length_a   1.000
_cell.length_b   1.000
_cell.length_c   1.000
_cell.angle_alpha   90.00
_cell.angle_beta   90.00
_cell.angle_gamma   90.00
#
_symmetry.space_group_name_H-M   'P 1'
#
loop_
_entity.id
_entity.type
_entity.pdbx_description
1 polymer ?
#
loop_
_entity_poly.entity_id
_entity_poly.type
_entity_poly.pdbx_seq_one_letter_code
_entity_poly.pdbx_strand_id
1 'polypeptide(L)' 'MLAVDTIRDDRQMRALTGLDLGAFRALIAPFAAACQQVANARFSPQRPRQRQAGGGRKGRLSSPEQKLLLL' A
#
# COMPACT_ATOMS: atom_id res chain seq x y z
N MET A 1 10.29 -10.40 5.35
CA MET A 1 8.94 -9.80 5.26
C MET A 1 9.02 -8.51 6.05
N LEU A 2 8.75 -7.34 5.47
CA LEU A 2 8.78 -6.07 6.20
C LEU A 2 7.60 -6.06 7.16
N ALA A 3 7.88 -6.14 8.46
CA ALA A 3 6.87 -6.07 9.49
C ALA A 3 6.80 -4.63 9.98
N VAL A 4 5.73 -3.92 9.65
CA VAL A 4 5.45 -2.57 10.19
C VAL A 4 5.46 -2.60 11.72
N ASP A 5 5.09 -3.75 12.31
CA ASP A 5 5.13 -4.02 13.75
C ASP A 5 6.53 -3.95 14.38
N THR A 6 7.61 -3.94 13.57
CA THR A 6 8.98 -3.72 14.07
C THR A 6 9.32 -2.25 14.32
N ILE A 7 8.52 -1.32 13.80
CA ILE A 7 8.66 0.11 14.05
C ILE A 7 7.90 0.42 15.34
N ARG A 8 8.65 0.66 16.42
CA ARG A 8 8.09 0.69 17.78
C ARG A 8 7.78 2.09 18.30
N ASP A 9 8.32 3.12 17.65
CA ASP A 9 8.23 4.50 18.13
C ASP A 9 8.08 5.54 17.01
N ASP A 10 7.60 6.72 17.40
CA ASP A 10 7.38 7.85 16.49
C ASP A 10 8.68 8.37 15.88
N ARG A 11 9.83 8.22 16.56
CA ARG A 11 11.12 8.67 16.04
C ARG A 11 11.52 7.86 14.82
N GLN A 12 11.40 6.54 14.91
CA GLN A 12 11.66 5.63 13.79
C GLN A 12 10.68 5.87 12.65
N MET A 13 9.38 6.04 12.94
CA MET A 13 8.38 6.29 11.91
C MET A 13 8.64 7.62 11.18
N ARG A 14 8.99 8.68 11.92
CA ARG A 14 9.36 9.98 11.34
C ARG A 14 10.62 9.90 10.51
N ALA A 15 11.62 9.13 10.93
CA ALA A 15 12.84 8.94 10.15
C ALA A 15 12.59 8.23 8.81
N LEU A 16 11.61 7.32 8.75
CA LEU A 16 11.28 6.54 7.56
C LEU A 16 10.30 7.26 6.62
N THR A 17 9.31 7.97 7.18
CA THR A 17 8.15 8.47 6.42
C THR A 17 7.91 9.96 6.59
N GLY A 18 8.60 10.63 7.52
CA GLY A 18 8.30 11.99 7.95
C GLY A 18 7.05 12.11 8.85
N LEU A 19 6.33 11.02 9.09
CA LEU A 19 5.08 10.98 9.85
C LEU A 19 5.31 10.32 11.22
N ASP A 20 4.56 10.74 12.24
CA ASP A 20 4.43 9.92 13.45
C ASP A 20 3.52 8.70 13.21
N LEU A 21 3.50 7.79 14.19
CA LEU A 21 2.77 6.54 14.07
C LEU A 21 1.25 6.76 13.95
N GLY A 22 0.72 7.79 14.61
CA GLY A 22 -0.69 8.14 14.56
C GLY A 22 -1.10 8.60 13.16
N ALA A 23 -0.37 9.56 12.60
CA ALA A 23 -0.58 10.06 11.25
C ALA A 23 -0.40 8.97 10.19
N PHE A 24 0.64 8.13 10.32
CA PHE A 24 0.84 6.99 9.44
C PHE A 24 -0.35 6.03 9.48
N ARG A 25 -0.83 5.67 10.68
CA ARG A 25 -1.98 4.77 10.85
C ARG A 25 -3.27 5.35 10.26
N ALA A 26 -3.51 6.65 10.44
CA ALA A 26 -4.66 7.33 9.88
C ALA A 26 -4.68 7.29 8.34
N LEU A 27 -3.51 7.22 7.69
CA LEU A 27 -3.40 7.17 6.23
C LEU A 27 -3.63 5.77 5.64
N ILE A 28 -3.54 4.70 6.42
CA ILE A 28 -3.65 3.31 5.91
C ILE A 28 -4.96 3.10 5.13
N ALA A 29 -6.09 3.45 5.74
CA ALA A 29 -7.42 3.26 5.16
C ALA A 29 -7.65 4.10 3.88
N PRO A 30 -7.44 5.43 3.88
CA PRO A 30 -7.60 6.23 2.65
C PRO A 30 -6.60 5.81 1.57
N PHE A 31 -5.37 5.43 1.94
CA PHE A 31 -4.39 4.90 1.00
C PHE A 31 -4.85 3.60 0.34
N ALA A 32 -5.39 2.66 1.11
CA ALA A 32 -5.93 1.40 0.58
C ALA A 32 -7.08 1.65 -0.41
N ALA A 33 -7.99 2.57 -0.07
CA ALA A 33 -9.08 2.96 -0.93
C ALA A 33 -8.59 3.58 -2.25
N ALA A 34 -7.62 4.50 -2.19
CA ALA A 34 -7.04 5.13 -3.38
C ALA A 34 -6.33 4.09 -4.27
N CYS A 35 -5.56 3.15 -3.69
CA CYS A 35 -4.95 2.06 -4.43
C CYS A 35 -5.98 1.22 -5.19
N GLN A 36 -7.10 0.89 -4.55
CA GLN A 36 -8.17 0.12 -5.17
C GLN A 36 -8.85 0.90 -6.31
N GLN A 37 -9.10 2.19 -6.12
CA GLN A 37 -9.66 3.07 -7.15
C GLN A 37 -8.75 3.12 -8.39
N VAL A 38 -7.44 3.31 -8.20
CA VAL A 38 -6.46 3.30 -9.29
C VAL A 38 -6.42 1.93 -9.98
N ALA A 39 -6.45 0.83 -9.22
CA ALA A 39 -6.48 -0.51 -9.78
C ALA A 39 -7.72 -0.77 -10.64
N ASN A 40 -8.89 -0.28 -10.19
CA ASN A 40 -10.15 -0.37 -10.94
C ASN A 40 -10.12 0.50 -12.20
N ALA A 41 -9.63 1.74 -12.10
CA ALA A 41 -9.54 2.66 -13.23
C ALA A 41 -8.55 2.19 -14.31
N ARG A 42 -7.50 1.46 -13.92
CA ARG A 42 -6.46 0.98 -14.84
C ARG A 42 -6.97 0.00 -15.89
N PHE A 43 -8.01 -0.77 -15.57
CA PHE A 43 -8.61 -1.74 -16.47
C PHE A 43 -10.09 -1.42 -16.64
N SER A 44 -10.43 -0.85 -17.78
CA SER A 44 -11.80 -0.54 -18.18
C SER A 44 -12.20 -1.39 -19.39
N PRO A 45 -13.48 -1.44 -19.78
CA PRO A 45 -13.89 -2.07 -21.04
C PRO A 45 -13.15 -1.50 -22.27
N GLN A 46 -12.75 -0.23 -22.21
CA GLN A 46 -11.98 0.45 -23.26
C GLN A 46 -10.48 0.10 -23.21
N ARG A 47 -9.98 -0.40 -22.07
CA ARG A 47 -8.60 -0.86 -21.88
C ARG A 47 -8.60 -2.23 -21.20
N PRO A 48 -9.06 -3.29 -21.91
CA PRO A 48 -9.21 -4.59 -21.32
C PRO A 48 -7.85 -5.17 -20.91
N ARG A 49 -7.87 -5.96 -19.85
CA ARG A 49 -6.66 -6.58 -19.31
C ARG A 49 -6.21 -7.71 -20.25
N GLN A 50 -4.95 -7.70 -20.68
CA GLN A 50 -4.40 -8.75 -21.56
C GLN A 50 -4.24 -10.12 -20.88
N ARG A 51 -4.18 -10.15 -19.54
CA ARG A 51 -4.04 -11.37 -18.73
C ARG A 51 -5.13 -11.43 -17.68
N GLN A 52 -5.56 -12.64 -17.31
CA GLN A 52 -6.50 -12.83 -16.21
C GLN A 52 -5.99 -12.17 -14.91
N ALA A 53 -6.93 -11.68 -14.11
CA ALA A 53 -6.62 -11.14 -12.81
C ALA A 53 -5.95 -12.19 -11.91
N GLY A 54 -4.82 -11.83 -11.30
CA GLY A 54 -4.12 -12.73 -10.38
C GLY A 54 -3.24 -13.81 -11.01
N GLY A 55 -3.14 -13.88 -12.35
CA GLY A 55 -2.33 -14.91 -13.04
C GLY A 55 -0.80 -14.67 -13.02
N GLY A 56 -0.33 -13.58 -12.41
CA GLY A 56 1.10 -13.29 -12.24
C GLY A 56 1.57 -13.52 -10.81
N ARG A 57 2.89 -13.49 -10.60
CA ARG A 57 3.46 -13.50 -9.24
C ARG A 57 2.86 -12.36 -8.43
N LYS A 58 2.19 -12.69 -7.31
CA LYS A 58 1.67 -11.69 -6.39
C LYS A 58 2.82 -10.83 -5.84
N GLY A 59 2.58 -9.54 -5.67
CA GLY A 59 3.56 -8.62 -5.08
C GLY A 59 3.94 -9.08 -3.67
N ARG A 60 5.20 -8.83 -3.27
CA ARG A 60 5.71 -9.23 -1.94
C ARG A 60 5.14 -8.41 -0.78
N LEU A 61 4.48 -7.29 -1.08
CA LEU A 61 3.82 -6.41 -0.12
C LEU A 61 2.34 -6.81 -0.04
N SER A 62 2.01 -7.57 1.00
CA SER A 62 0.69 -8.16 1.17
C SER A 62 -0.32 -7.20 1.77
N SER A 63 0.13 -6.23 2.58
CA SER A 63 -0.75 -5.33 3.32
C SER A 63 -0.67 -3.87 2.82
N PRO A 64 -1.73 -3.06 3.01
CA PRO A 64 -1.69 -1.63 2.69
C PRO A 64 -0.62 -0.87 3.47
N GLU A 65 -0.34 -1.25 4.71
CA GLU A 65 0.68 -0.65 5.57
C GLU A 65 2.09 -0.87 5.00
N GLN A 66 2.38 -2.10 4.55
CA GLN A 66 3.66 -2.42 3.89
C GLN A 66 3.86 -1.66 2.59
N LYS A 67 2.76 -1.43 1.85
CA LYS A 67 2.79 -0.65 0.62
C LYS A 67 2.98 0.84 0.89
N LEU A 68 2.28 1.38 1.88
CA LEU A 68 2.40 2.78 2.29
C LEU A 68 3.79 3.11 2.82
N LEU A 69 4.43 2.19 3.55
CA LEU A 69 5.78 2.37 4.09
C LEU A 69 6.87 2.48 3.00
N LEU A 70 6.64 1.94 1.81
CA LEU A 70 7.61 1.87 0.71
C LEU A 70 7.23 2.69 -0.53
N LEU A 71 6.25 3.57 -0.39
CA LEU A 71 5.83 4.47 -1.46
C LEU A 71 6.84 5.61 -1.66
#